data_AF-A0A1U9KEQ4-F1
#
_entry.id   AF-A0A1U9KEQ4-F1
#
_cell.length_a   1.000
_cell.length_b   1.000
_cell.length_c   1.000
_cell.angle_alpha   90.00
_cell.angle_beta   90.00
_cell.angle_gamma   90.00
#
_symmetry.space_group_name_H-M   'P 1'
#
loop_
_entity.id
_entity.type
_entity.pdbx_description
1 polymer ?
#
loop_
_entity_poly.entity_id
_entity_poly.type
_entity_poly.pdbx_seq_one_letter_code
_entity_poly.pdbx_strand_id
1 'polypeptide(L)'
;MMLARQTLVRTVDAERETLLRQGWSVSWRTPGFSLFSLPWRMTLRDIRLSGPFKNSHLVYGGDAMTLSPAGPFSSAIRIDFTGSQALLLGRDSLHPDLAFRLTGTGVNVIASRFAKDGETHAAFRVKNSRLEVYAIPFAPRGISLPFSLGLSRVQGRTEWYLKQTQRADIAVDVTAAAISLPVAVPGSGNLVEALHVALSAGEMESGNGDLPTVTLHIGEARLGPSSFAVAGKLACQPDVVGDFNLTLRGLEKIADSMVVAGAAPPEVRRLTMLIERYKTQGNLEQPSEKTGYGDESMPDTVIDLPLRLRNGQWMIGALPVGSLLEIWRSGKDRSASP
;
A
#
# COMPACT_ATOMS: atom_id res chain seq x y z
N MET A 1 15.72 -36.99 13.18
CA MET A 1 16.03 -35.90 12.24
C MET A 1 15.24 -35.97 10.93
N MET A 2 15.07 -37.14 10.31
CA MET A 2 14.22 -37.33 9.11
C MET A 2 12.73 -37.03 9.35
N LEU A 3 12.26 -37.21 10.59
CA LEU A 3 10.88 -36.98 11.04
C LEU A 3 10.40 -35.52 10.87
N ALA A 4 11.21 -34.51 11.21
CA ALA A 4 10.78 -33.11 11.17
C ALA A 4 10.47 -32.61 9.74
N ARG A 5 11.31 -33.00 8.76
CA ARG A 5 11.05 -32.76 7.34
C ARG A 5 9.77 -33.46 6.87
N GLN A 6 9.63 -34.74 7.24
CA GLN A 6 8.48 -35.55 6.84
C GLN A 6 7.18 -34.98 7.42
N THR A 7 7.20 -34.48 8.65
CA THR A 7 6.06 -33.78 9.25
C THR A 7 5.75 -32.49 8.49
N LEU A 8 6.75 -31.64 8.20
CA LEU A 8 6.52 -30.40 7.43
C LEU A 8 5.94 -30.68 6.03
N VAL A 9 6.48 -31.67 5.32
CA VAL A 9 5.97 -32.10 4.01
C VAL A 9 4.53 -32.58 4.13
N ARG A 10 4.22 -33.46 5.10
CA ARG A 10 2.86 -33.95 5.34
C ARG A 10 1.88 -32.82 5.67
N THR A 11 2.30 -31.83 6.46
CA THR A 11 1.46 -30.67 6.78
C THR A 11 1.19 -29.85 5.52
N VAL A 12 2.20 -29.57 4.71
CA VAL A 12 2.02 -28.83 3.44
C VAL A 12 1.12 -29.60 2.47
N ASP A 13 1.26 -30.92 2.37
CA ASP A 13 0.41 -31.76 1.54
C ASP A 13 -1.04 -31.83 2.08
N ALA A 14 -1.24 -31.87 3.39
CA ALA A 14 -2.58 -31.83 4.00
C ALA A 14 -3.30 -30.49 3.74
N GLU A 15 -2.58 -29.37 3.83
CA GLU A 15 -3.10 -28.05 3.47
C GLU A 15 -3.40 -27.96 1.97
N ARG A 16 -2.55 -28.57 1.12
CA ARG A 16 -2.81 -28.69 -0.32
C ARG A 16 -4.14 -29.39 -0.58
N GLU A 17 -4.34 -30.57 0.01
CA GLU A 17 -5.58 -31.34 -0.14
C GLU A 17 -6.80 -30.56 0.37
N THR A 18 -6.65 -29.81 1.45
CA THR A 18 -7.71 -28.95 1.99
C THR A 18 -8.08 -27.85 0.98
N LEU A 19 -7.09 -27.17 0.40
CA LEU A 19 -7.31 -26.16 -0.64
C LEU A 19 -7.96 -26.76 -1.89
N LEU A 20 -7.51 -27.93 -2.34
CA LEU A 20 -8.09 -28.64 -3.49
C LEU A 20 -9.58 -28.95 -3.26
N ARG A 21 -9.95 -29.42 -2.06
CA ARG A 21 -11.37 -29.66 -1.69
C ARG A 21 -12.20 -28.38 -1.64
N GLN A 22 -11.58 -27.23 -1.41
CA GLN A 22 -12.22 -25.91 -1.43
C GLN A 22 -12.29 -25.31 -2.85
N GLY A 23 -11.94 -26.07 -3.89
CA GLY A 23 -12.01 -25.64 -5.28
C GLY A 23 -10.80 -24.83 -5.76
N TRP A 24 -9.69 -24.83 -4.99
CA TRP A 24 -8.44 -24.23 -5.44
C TRP A 24 -7.69 -25.17 -6.37
N SER A 25 -7.01 -24.60 -7.36
CA SER A 25 -5.94 -25.21 -8.12
C SER A 25 -4.61 -24.86 -7.49
N VAL A 26 -3.83 -25.89 -7.14
CA VAL A 26 -2.59 -25.75 -6.37
C VAL A 26 -1.48 -26.60 -6.99
N SER A 27 -0.40 -25.94 -7.41
CA SER A 27 0.78 -26.62 -7.95
C SER A 27 2.09 -25.96 -7.52
N TRP A 28 3.11 -26.81 -7.34
CA TRP A 28 4.50 -26.43 -7.13
C TRP A 28 5.38 -27.63 -7.45
N ARG A 29 6.66 -27.37 -7.67
CA ARG A 29 7.71 -28.39 -7.76
C ARG A 29 8.51 -28.41 -6.47
N THR A 30 8.70 -29.58 -5.89
CA THR A 30 9.68 -29.79 -4.83
C THR A 30 11.00 -30.23 -5.47
N PRO A 31 12.16 -29.67 -5.09
CA PRO A 31 13.43 -30.20 -5.54
C PRO A 31 13.57 -31.63 -5.03
N GLY A 32 14.11 -32.50 -5.90
CA GLY A 32 14.48 -33.86 -5.54
C GLY A 32 15.38 -33.88 -4.30
N PHE A 33 15.36 -35.01 -3.59
CA PHE A 33 16.13 -35.22 -2.38
C PHE A 33 17.61 -34.85 -2.57
N SER A 34 18.07 -33.80 -1.88
CA SER A 34 19.50 -33.47 -1.77
C SER A 34 19.99 -33.83 -0.38
N LEU A 35 21.04 -34.65 -0.30
CA LEU A 35 21.75 -35.01 0.93
C LEU A 35 22.31 -33.80 1.69
N PHE A 36 22.46 -32.66 1.00
CA PHE A 36 22.98 -31.41 1.56
C PHE A 36 21.89 -30.38 1.92
N SER A 37 20.61 -30.71 1.68
CA SER A 37 19.51 -29.85 2.14
C SER A 37 19.33 -29.99 3.64
N LEU A 38 19.33 -28.86 4.36
CA LEU A 38 19.11 -28.86 5.81
C LEU A 38 17.79 -29.59 6.11
N PRO A 39 17.77 -30.58 7.02
CA PRO A 39 16.65 -31.51 7.18
C PRO A 39 15.39 -30.88 7.80
N TRP A 40 15.36 -29.56 8.02
CA TRP A 40 14.22 -28.80 8.52
C TRP A 40 13.75 -27.74 7.52
N ARG A 41 14.21 -27.80 6.26
CA ARG A 41 13.82 -26.88 5.20
C ARG A 41 13.11 -27.60 4.06
N MET A 42 12.08 -26.95 3.52
CA MET A 42 11.37 -27.39 2.32
C MET A 42 11.29 -26.22 1.35
N THR A 43 11.87 -26.37 0.16
CA THR A 43 11.77 -25.36 -0.90
C THR A 43 10.71 -25.80 -1.90
N LEU A 44 9.79 -24.91 -2.21
CA LEU A 44 8.81 -25.00 -3.29
C LEU A 44 9.28 -24.11 -4.44
N ARG A 45 9.14 -24.58 -5.68
CA ARG A 45 9.44 -23.85 -6.92
C ARG A 45 8.22 -23.81 -7.81
N ASP A 46 8.16 -22.83 -8.71
CA ASP A 46 7.09 -22.67 -9.69
C ASP A 46 5.71 -22.75 -9.04
N ILE A 47 5.53 -22.01 -7.94
CA ILE A 47 4.32 -22.06 -7.12
C ILE A 47 3.21 -21.36 -7.90
N ARG A 48 2.05 -22.01 -7.99
CA ARG A 48 0.82 -21.47 -8.57
C ARG A 48 -0.35 -21.86 -7.69
N LEU A 49 -1.07 -20.85 -7.23
CA LEU A 49 -2.33 -20.98 -6.50
C LEU A 49 -3.38 -20.22 -7.29
N SER A 50 -4.55 -20.82 -7.49
CA SER A 50 -5.65 -20.20 -8.23
C SER A 50 -6.96 -20.72 -7.67
N GLY A 51 -7.81 -19.87 -7.11
CA GLY A 51 -9.05 -20.33 -6.52
C GLY A 51 -10.04 -19.22 -6.17
N PRO A 52 -11.24 -19.61 -5.72
CA PRO A 52 -12.29 -18.67 -5.39
C PRO A 52 -11.94 -17.82 -4.15
N PHE A 53 -12.25 -16.53 -4.20
CA PHE A 53 -12.13 -15.60 -3.09
C PHE A 53 -13.38 -14.70 -3.02
N LYS A 54 -14.36 -15.09 -2.18
CA LYS A 54 -15.69 -14.44 -2.10
C LYS A 54 -16.33 -14.35 -3.50
N ASN A 55 -16.58 -13.13 -4.00
CA ASN A 55 -17.19 -12.84 -5.31
C ASN A 55 -16.14 -12.61 -6.41
N SER A 56 -14.87 -12.95 -6.14
CA SER A 56 -13.73 -12.77 -7.04
C SER A 56 -12.93 -14.07 -7.12
N HIS A 57 -11.93 -14.08 -7.99
CA HIS A 57 -10.96 -15.16 -8.16
C HIS A 57 -9.57 -14.65 -7.81
N LEU A 58 -8.82 -15.39 -7.00
CA LEU A 58 -7.46 -15.04 -6.60
C LEU A 58 -6.47 -15.97 -7.29
N VAL A 59 -5.45 -15.36 -7.92
CA VAL A 59 -4.33 -16.07 -8.52
C VAL A 59 -3.03 -15.57 -7.91
N TYR A 60 -2.21 -16.48 -7.45
CA TYR A 60 -0.87 -16.21 -6.93
C TYR A 60 0.15 -17.06 -7.67
N GLY A 61 1.28 -16.46 -8.00
CA GLY A 61 2.42 -17.12 -8.63
C GLY A 61 3.73 -16.71 -7.98
N GLY A 62 4.61 -17.67 -7.69
CA GLY A 62 5.93 -17.40 -7.12
C GLY A 62 7.01 -18.27 -7.74
N ASP A 63 8.20 -17.71 -7.93
CA ASP A 63 9.34 -18.46 -8.48
C ASP A 63 9.84 -19.52 -7.49
N ALA A 64 10.09 -19.12 -6.24
CA ALA A 64 10.43 -20.04 -5.17
C ALA A 64 10.06 -19.52 -3.77
N MET A 65 9.76 -20.46 -2.87
CA MET A 65 9.49 -20.23 -1.45
C MET A 65 10.17 -21.30 -0.61
N THR A 66 10.91 -20.92 0.42
CA THR A 66 11.51 -21.87 1.37
C THR A 66 10.81 -21.77 2.71
N LEU A 67 10.32 -22.90 3.20
CA LEU A 67 9.65 -23.08 4.48
C LEU A 67 10.62 -23.71 5.47
N SER A 68 10.68 -23.20 6.69
CA SER A 68 11.41 -23.79 7.80
C SER A 68 10.84 -23.38 9.15
N PRO A 69 11.09 -24.12 10.25
CA PRO A 69 10.83 -23.61 11.59
C PRO A 69 11.56 -22.27 11.81
N ALA A 70 10.93 -21.33 12.51
CA ALA A 70 11.55 -20.03 12.83
C ALA A 70 12.69 -20.17 13.86
N GLY A 71 12.65 -21.21 14.69
CA GLY A 71 13.69 -21.54 15.66
C GLY A 71 13.54 -22.96 16.21
N PRO A 72 14.49 -23.44 17.02
CA PRO A 72 14.38 -24.72 17.71
C PRO A 72 13.12 -24.75 18.58
N PHE A 73 12.29 -25.78 18.44
CA PHE A 73 11.03 -25.97 19.19
C PHE A 73 9.95 -24.89 18.97
N SER A 74 10.09 -24.01 17.98
CA SER A 74 9.08 -23.01 17.65
C SER A 74 7.95 -23.61 16.81
N SER A 75 6.70 -23.26 17.13
CA SER A 75 5.54 -23.50 16.27
C SER A 75 5.43 -22.50 15.11
N ALA A 76 6.25 -21.45 15.11
CA ALA A 76 6.27 -20.46 14.05
C ALA A 76 7.04 -20.98 12.82
N ILE A 77 6.51 -20.67 11.64
CA ILE A 77 7.09 -21.01 10.35
C ILE A 77 7.74 -19.75 9.77
N ARG A 78 9.01 -19.88 9.42
CA ARG A 78 9.74 -18.94 8.59
C ARG A 78 9.53 -19.30 7.12
N ILE A 79 9.20 -18.29 6.32
CA ILE A 79 8.97 -18.35 4.89
C ILE A 79 9.93 -17.35 4.23
N ASP A 80 10.84 -17.84 3.40
CA ASP A 80 11.76 -17.01 2.61
C ASP A 80 11.37 -17.11 1.14
N PHE A 81 10.98 -15.99 0.52
CA PHE A 81 10.68 -15.94 -0.92
C PHE A 81 11.93 -15.59 -1.71
N THR A 82 12.08 -16.22 -2.87
CA THR A 82 13.16 -15.96 -3.83
C THR A 82 12.57 -15.76 -5.21
N GLY A 83 13.09 -14.77 -5.94
CA GLY A 83 12.59 -14.41 -7.26
C GLY A 83 11.30 -13.59 -7.19
N SER A 84 10.53 -13.65 -8.28
CA SER A 84 9.32 -12.88 -8.49
C SER A 84 8.14 -13.50 -7.77
N GLN A 85 7.28 -12.64 -7.23
CA GLN A 85 6.00 -13.00 -6.62
C GLN A 85 4.93 -12.17 -7.32
N ALA A 86 3.87 -12.79 -7.78
CA ALA A 86 2.77 -12.13 -8.48
C ALA A 86 1.44 -12.48 -7.82
N LEU A 87 0.57 -11.49 -7.70
CA LEU A 87 -0.78 -11.63 -7.18
C LEU A 87 -1.75 -10.95 -8.16
N LEU A 88 -2.84 -11.63 -8.45
CA LEU A 88 -3.97 -11.13 -9.21
C LEU A 88 -5.25 -11.43 -8.44
N LEU A 89 -6.14 -10.44 -8.35
CA LEU A 89 -7.49 -10.59 -7.84
C LEU A 89 -8.44 -9.96 -8.88
N GLY A 90 -9.45 -10.71 -9.29
CA GLY A 90 -10.43 -10.25 -10.26
C GLY A 90 -11.47 -11.31 -10.57
N ARG A 91 -12.56 -10.95 -11.25
CA ARG A 91 -13.57 -11.93 -11.69
C ARG A 91 -13.07 -12.78 -12.87
N ASP A 92 -12.22 -12.20 -13.71
CA ASP A 92 -11.52 -12.89 -14.77
C ASP A 92 -10.05 -12.44 -14.82
N SER A 93 -9.21 -13.19 -15.52
CA SER A 93 -7.79 -12.90 -15.66
C SER A 93 -7.48 -11.79 -16.68
N LEU A 94 -8.46 -11.37 -17.48
CA LEU A 94 -8.31 -10.39 -18.56
C LEU A 94 -8.59 -8.96 -18.06
N HIS A 95 -9.39 -8.83 -17.02
CA HIS A 95 -9.86 -7.61 -16.39
C HIS A 95 -9.71 -7.72 -14.87
N PRO A 96 -8.47 -7.85 -14.36
CA PRO A 96 -8.24 -7.94 -12.92
C PRO A 96 -8.60 -6.63 -12.22
N ASP A 97 -9.25 -6.73 -11.07
CA ASP A 97 -9.49 -5.58 -10.18
C ASP A 97 -8.18 -5.10 -9.54
N LEU A 98 -7.24 -6.03 -9.35
CA LEU A 98 -5.97 -5.83 -8.69
C LEU A 98 -4.94 -6.78 -9.28
N ALA A 99 -3.78 -6.26 -9.69
CA ALA A 99 -2.69 -7.10 -10.19
C ALA A 99 -1.33 -6.47 -9.87
N PHE A 100 -0.48 -7.23 -9.19
CA PHE A 100 0.82 -6.80 -8.73
C PHE A 100 1.89 -7.85 -8.97
N ARG A 101 3.13 -7.40 -9.21
CA ARG A 101 4.33 -8.23 -9.18
C ARG A 101 5.38 -7.61 -8.26
N LEU A 102 5.77 -8.33 -7.22
CA LEU A 102 6.90 -8.00 -6.38
C LEU A 102 8.14 -8.73 -6.90
N THR A 103 9.18 -7.99 -7.25
CA THR A 103 10.49 -8.54 -7.64
C THR A 103 11.54 -8.02 -6.67
N GLY A 104 12.48 -8.87 -6.24
CA GLY A 104 13.51 -8.44 -5.30
C GLY A 104 14.10 -9.58 -4.50
N THR A 105 14.89 -9.24 -3.49
CA THR A 105 15.57 -10.21 -2.63
C THR A 105 15.25 -9.94 -1.16
N GLY A 106 15.23 -11.00 -0.37
CA GLY A 106 15.08 -10.89 1.08
C GLY A 106 13.67 -10.51 1.53
N VAL A 107 12.65 -11.06 0.86
CA VAL A 107 11.30 -11.11 1.42
C VAL A 107 11.27 -12.28 2.41
N ASN A 108 11.22 -11.94 3.69
CA ASN A 108 11.14 -12.91 4.78
C ASN A 108 9.84 -12.70 5.53
N VAL A 109 9.12 -13.79 5.80
CA VAL A 109 7.90 -13.80 6.61
C VAL A 109 8.10 -14.80 7.74
N ILE A 110 7.65 -14.44 8.93
CA ILE A 110 7.51 -15.32 10.08
C ILE A 110 6.02 -15.36 10.41
N ALA A 111 5.42 -16.53 10.26
CA ALA A 111 4.01 -16.76 10.54
C ALA A 111 3.84 -17.68 11.74
N SER A 112 2.92 -17.36 12.64
CA SER A 112 2.57 -18.16 13.80
C SER A 112 1.06 -18.24 13.94
N ARG A 113 0.54 -19.45 14.17
CA ARG A 113 -0.86 -19.69 14.47
C ARG A 113 -1.00 -20.09 15.93
N PHE A 114 -1.86 -19.38 16.67
CA PHE A 114 -2.16 -19.73 18.05
C PHE A 114 -3.37 -20.67 18.09
N ALA A 115 -3.16 -21.86 18.64
CA ALA A 115 -4.15 -22.94 18.64
C ALA A 115 -5.39 -22.64 19.52
N LYS A 116 -5.29 -21.68 20.44
CA LYS A 116 -6.33 -21.44 21.45
C LYS A 116 -7.53 -20.64 20.90
N ASP A 117 -7.30 -19.73 19.95
CA ASP A 117 -8.32 -18.77 19.49
C ASP A 117 -8.43 -18.68 17.95
N GLY A 118 -7.67 -19.50 17.20
CA GLY A 118 -7.71 -19.49 15.72
C GLY A 118 -7.01 -18.28 15.08
N GLU A 119 -6.36 -17.45 15.88
CA GLU A 119 -5.60 -16.28 15.50
C GLU A 119 -4.31 -16.64 14.75
N THR A 120 -4.04 -15.93 13.67
CA THR A 120 -2.79 -16.05 12.92
C THR A 120 -2.13 -14.69 12.81
N HIS A 121 -0.86 -14.63 13.18
CA HIS A 121 -0.01 -13.48 12.96
C HIS A 121 1.04 -13.82 11.93
N ALA A 122 1.35 -12.86 11.07
CA ALA A 122 2.54 -12.89 10.25
C ALA A 122 3.28 -11.56 10.35
N ALA A 123 4.58 -11.63 10.59
CA ALA A 123 5.47 -10.48 10.47
C ALA A 123 6.32 -10.67 9.22
N PHE A 124 6.51 -9.62 8.44
CA PHE A 124 7.31 -9.68 7.23
C PHE A 124 8.32 -8.54 7.14
N ARG A 125 9.41 -8.80 6.45
CA ARG A 125 10.44 -7.82 6.11
C ARG A 125 10.84 -7.99 4.65
N VAL A 126 10.99 -6.87 3.96
CA VAL A 126 11.46 -6.78 2.58
C VAL A 126 12.58 -5.76 2.53
N LYS A 127 13.78 -6.17 2.10
CA LYS A 127 14.95 -5.28 2.11
C LYS A 127 14.90 -4.26 0.99
N ASN A 128 15.05 -4.73 -0.25
CA ASN A 128 15.02 -3.89 -1.45
C ASN A 128 14.25 -4.67 -2.52
N SER A 129 13.11 -4.13 -2.92
CA SER A 129 12.24 -4.76 -3.90
C SER A 129 11.62 -3.72 -4.81
N ARG A 130 11.11 -4.17 -5.95
CA ARG A 130 10.32 -3.39 -6.88
C ARG A 130 8.92 -3.97 -6.91
N LEU A 131 7.94 -3.14 -6.63
CA LEU A 131 6.52 -3.46 -6.77
C LEU A 131 6.04 -2.89 -8.10
N GLU A 132 5.67 -3.78 -9.01
CA GLU A 132 5.05 -3.43 -10.27
C GLU A 132 3.55 -3.57 -10.14
N VAL A 133 2.84 -2.54 -10.58
CA VAL A 133 1.39 -2.43 -10.48
C VAL A 133 0.80 -2.47 -11.87
N TYR A 134 -0.02 -3.49 -12.13
CA TYR A 134 -0.68 -3.74 -13.42
C TYR A 134 -2.15 -3.36 -13.39
N ALA A 135 -2.80 -3.54 -12.24
CA ALA A 135 -4.17 -3.09 -11.99
C ALA A 135 -4.34 -2.71 -10.51
N ILE A 136 -5.11 -1.67 -10.25
CA ILE A 136 -5.52 -1.25 -8.91
C ILE A 136 -6.99 -0.80 -8.95
N PRO A 137 -7.74 -1.05 -7.87
CA PRO A 137 -9.11 -0.56 -7.77
C PRO A 137 -9.11 0.96 -7.73
N PHE A 138 -10.07 1.58 -8.44
CA PHE A 138 -10.31 3.02 -8.43
C PHE A 138 -9.07 3.87 -8.75
N ALA A 139 -8.30 3.48 -9.76
CA ALA A 139 -7.16 4.27 -10.24
C ALA A 139 -7.61 5.71 -10.58
N PRO A 140 -7.00 6.75 -9.99
CA PRO A 140 -7.23 8.13 -10.40
C PRO A 140 -7.02 8.29 -11.92
N ARG A 141 -7.94 9.00 -12.58
CA ARG A 141 -7.77 9.35 -14.00
C ARG A 141 -6.42 10.06 -14.19
N GLY A 142 -5.62 9.58 -15.16
CA GLY A 142 -4.29 10.12 -15.45
C GLY A 142 -3.12 9.29 -14.92
N ILE A 143 -3.35 8.24 -14.13
CA ILE A 143 -2.32 7.24 -13.84
C ILE A 143 -2.24 6.24 -14.99
N SER A 144 -1.08 6.17 -15.65
CA SER A 144 -0.80 5.15 -16.65
C SER A 144 -0.36 3.86 -15.98
N LEU A 145 -1.07 2.77 -16.27
CA LEU A 145 -0.70 1.40 -15.88
C LEU A 145 -0.05 0.69 -17.08
N PRO A 146 0.94 -0.20 -16.86
CA PRO A 146 1.55 -0.51 -15.58
C PRO A 146 2.56 0.55 -15.13
N PHE A 147 2.80 0.66 -13.82
CA PHE A 147 3.90 1.45 -13.26
C PHE A 147 4.70 0.67 -12.21
N SER A 148 5.84 1.20 -11.79
CA SER A 148 6.73 0.55 -10.83
C SER A 148 7.08 1.47 -9.67
N LEU A 149 7.11 0.89 -8.47
CA LEU A 149 7.56 1.52 -7.24
C LEU A 149 8.82 0.80 -6.74
N GLY A 150 9.86 1.55 -6.41
CA GLY A 150 10.99 1.03 -5.64
C GLY A 150 10.63 1.02 -4.16
N LEU A 151 10.87 -0.09 -3.46
CA LEU A 151 10.58 -0.27 -2.04
C LEU A 151 11.87 -0.54 -1.27
N SER A 152 12.13 0.25 -0.23
CA SER A 152 13.30 0.13 0.64
C SER A 152 12.90 -0.09 2.09
N ARG A 153 13.48 -1.13 2.70
CA ARG A 153 13.32 -1.55 4.10
C ARG A 153 11.84 -1.57 4.53
N VAL A 154 11.02 -2.32 3.81
CA VAL A 154 9.62 -2.53 4.20
C VAL A 154 9.57 -3.53 5.35
N GLN A 155 8.77 -3.22 6.36
CA GLN A 155 8.46 -4.15 7.45
C GLN A 155 6.97 -4.10 7.68
N GLY A 156 6.36 -5.22 8.04
CA GLY A 156 4.96 -5.21 8.40
C GLY A 156 4.56 -6.34 9.31
N ARG A 157 3.38 -6.20 9.85
CA ARG A 157 2.67 -7.16 10.69
C ARG A 157 1.27 -7.28 10.15
N THR A 158 0.78 -8.50 10.06
CA THR A 158 -0.58 -8.80 9.68
C THR A 158 -1.14 -9.76 10.69
N GLU A 159 -2.36 -9.50 11.13
CA GLU A 159 -3.08 -10.32 12.09
C GLU A 159 -4.44 -10.61 11.48
N TRP A 160 -4.84 -11.88 11.47
CA TRP A 160 -6.18 -12.25 11.06
C TRP A 160 -6.74 -13.35 11.94
N TYR A 161 -8.04 -13.26 12.17
CA TYR A 161 -8.77 -14.10 13.10
C TYR A 161 -9.93 -14.72 12.36
N LEU A 162 -10.05 -16.05 12.42
CA LEU A 162 -11.26 -16.72 11.98
C LEU A 162 -12.13 -16.97 13.21
N LYS A 163 -13.13 -16.11 13.45
CA LYS A 163 -14.11 -16.37 14.52
C LYS A 163 -14.87 -17.66 14.20
N GLN A 164 -15.33 -18.36 15.24
CA GLN A 164 -16.13 -19.60 15.10
C GLN A 164 -17.37 -19.42 14.21
N THR A 165 -17.84 -18.19 14.03
CA THR A 165 -18.93 -17.77 13.15
C THR A 165 -18.52 -17.50 11.69
N GLN A 166 -17.31 -17.87 11.26
CA GLN A 166 -16.72 -17.57 9.94
C GLN A 166 -16.47 -16.08 9.66
N ARG A 167 -16.57 -15.21 10.68
CA ARG A 167 -16.20 -13.80 10.56
C ARG A 167 -14.69 -13.64 10.58
N ALA A 168 -14.15 -12.94 9.59
CA ALA A 168 -12.72 -12.67 9.46
C ALA A 168 -12.42 -11.19 9.74
N ASP A 169 -11.73 -10.93 10.83
CA ASP A 169 -11.13 -9.62 11.11
C ASP A 169 -9.67 -9.66 10.63
N ILE A 170 -9.22 -8.60 9.97
CA ILE A 170 -7.83 -8.45 9.49
C ILE A 170 -7.29 -7.09 9.92
N ALA A 171 -6.09 -7.09 10.46
CA ALA A 171 -5.30 -5.90 10.73
C ALA A 171 -3.94 -6.03 10.04
N VAL A 172 -3.46 -4.94 9.45
CA VAL A 172 -2.20 -4.86 8.73
C VAL A 172 -1.53 -3.56 9.15
N ASP A 173 -0.29 -3.64 9.61
CA ASP A 173 0.57 -2.49 9.89
C ASP A 173 1.84 -2.64 9.05
N VAL A 174 2.16 -1.65 8.23
CA VAL A 174 3.27 -1.67 7.30
C VAL A 174 4.05 -0.36 7.38
N THR A 175 5.37 -0.46 7.48
CA THR A 175 6.29 0.67 7.38
C THR A 175 7.21 0.47 6.19
N ALA A 176 7.54 1.55 5.49
CA ALA A 176 8.57 1.58 4.46
C ALA A 176 9.49 2.77 4.73
N ALA A 177 10.80 2.52 4.78
CA ALA A 177 11.76 3.60 5.01
C ALA A 177 11.78 4.58 3.83
N ALA A 178 11.72 4.04 2.60
CA ALA A 178 11.61 4.84 1.40
C ALA A 178 10.85 4.11 0.28
N ILE A 179 10.09 4.88 -0.49
CA ILE A 179 9.41 4.45 -1.71
C ILE A 179 9.84 5.38 -2.86
N SER A 180 10.44 4.81 -3.89
CA SER A 180 10.80 5.53 -5.10
C SER A 180 9.63 5.48 -6.09
N LEU A 181 9.08 6.65 -6.41
CA LEU A 181 8.02 6.86 -7.38
C LEU A 181 8.56 6.76 -8.83
N PRO A 182 7.73 6.35 -9.80
CA PRO A 182 8.15 6.21 -11.20
C PRO A 182 8.45 7.56 -11.88
N VAL A 183 7.88 8.65 -11.37
CA VAL A 183 8.02 10.01 -11.90
C VAL A 183 8.30 10.96 -10.75
N ALA A 184 9.22 11.90 -10.94
CA ALA A 184 9.47 12.96 -9.98
C ALA A 184 8.33 13.97 -9.96
N VAL A 185 7.86 14.29 -8.77
CA VAL A 185 6.96 15.40 -8.51
C VAL A 185 7.78 16.69 -8.55
N PRO A 186 7.48 17.64 -9.43
CA PRO A 186 8.21 18.90 -9.48
C PRO A 186 8.22 19.59 -8.11
N GLY A 187 9.38 20.06 -7.66
CA GLY A 187 9.56 20.69 -6.34
C GLY A 187 9.59 19.74 -5.14
N SER A 188 9.28 18.46 -5.31
CA SER A 188 9.28 17.47 -4.21
C SER A 188 10.13 16.22 -4.46
N GLY A 189 10.54 15.99 -5.71
CA GLY A 189 11.33 14.82 -6.09
C GLY A 189 10.48 13.54 -6.27
N ASN A 190 11.12 12.38 -6.28
CA ASN A 190 10.48 11.08 -6.52
C ASN A 190 10.56 10.12 -5.33
N LEU A 191 10.91 10.61 -4.14
CA LEU A 191 11.14 9.77 -2.97
C LEU A 191 10.11 10.10 -1.90
N VAL A 192 9.34 9.09 -1.49
CA VAL A 192 8.48 9.15 -0.30
C VAL A 192 9.22 8.48 0.85
N GLU A 193 9.43 9.17 1.96
CA GLU A 193 10.17 8.68 3.11
C GLU A 193 9.27 8.46 4.33
N ALA A 194 9.68 7.51 5.18
CA ALA A 194 9.02 7.20 6.45
C ALA A 194 7.52 6.87 6.34
N LEU A 195 7.09 6.20 5.26
CA LEU A 195 5.70 5.82 5.10
C LEU A 195 5.31 4.79 6.17
N HIS A 196 4.24 5.07 6.91
CA HIS A 196 3.55 4.13 7.78
C HIS A 196 2.10 3.98 7.32
N VAL A 197 1.64 2.76 7.12
CA VAL A 197 0.29 2.41 6.70
C VAL A 197 -0.26 1.36 7.65
N ALA A 198 -1.32 1.71 8.37
CA ALA A 198 -2.14 0.79 9.12
C ALA A 198 -3.51 0.64 8.44
N LEU A 199 -3.96 -0.59 8.31
CA LEU A 199 -5.25 -0.94 7.75
C LEU A 199 -5.92 -1.96 8.67
N SER A 200 -7.20 -1.76 8.94
CA SER A 200 -8.01 -2.77 9.61
C SER A 200 -9.32 -2.95 8.89
N ALA A 201 -9.79 -4.18 8.78
CA ALA A 201 -11.12 -4.49 8.30
C ALA A 201 -11.75 -5.47 9.28
N GLY A 202 -12.96 -5.17 9.69
CA GLY A 202 -13.79 -6.05 10.51
C GLY A 202 -15.24 -5.95 10.08
N GLU A 203 -16.00 -7.00 10.35
CA GLU A 203 -17.45 -6.96 10.18
C GLU A 203 -18.08 -6.19 11.35
N MET A 204 -19.00 -5.26 11.07
CA MET A 204 -19.77 -4.60 12.13
C MET A 204 -20.66 -5.61 12.87
N GLU A 205 -20.91 -5.37 14.16
CA GLU A 205 -21.87 -6.15 14.94
C GLU A 205 -23.30 -5.96 14.39
N SER A 206 -23.83 -7.03 13.79
CA SER A 206 -25.26 -7.34 13.54
C SER A 206 -26.14 -6.19 13.02
N GLY A 207 -26.65 -6.26 11.79
CA GLY A 207 -27.74 -7.20 11.51
C GLY A 207 -28.52 -6.82 10.24
N ASN A 208 -27.86 -6.79 9.08
CA ASN A 208 -28.51 -6.87 7.76
C ASN A 208 -27.46 -6.95 6.64
N GLY A 209 -26.72 -8.06 6.52
CA GLY A 209 -25.87 -8.28 5.35
C GLY A 209 -24.80 -7.20 5.07
N ASP A 210 -24.45 -6.36 6.05
CA ASP A 210 -23.52 -5.25 5.88
C ASP A 210 -22.08 -5.77 5.65
N LEU A 211 -21.47 -5.40 4.52
CA LEU A 211 -20.08 -5.74 4.15
C LEU A 211 -19.08 -4.96 5.03
N PRO A 212 -17.83 -5.44 5.17
CA PRO A 212 -16.85 -4.88 6.09
C PRO A 212 -16.54 -3.41 5.81
N THR A 213 -16.41 -2.62 6.88
CA THR A 213 -15.80 -1.30 6.83
C THR A 213 -14.30 -1.46 7.00
N VAL A 214 -13.53 -0.88 6.08
CA VAL A 214 -12.07 -0.85 6.14
C VAL A 214 -11.63 0.50 6.68
N THR A 215 -10.89 0.53 7.77
CA THR A 215 -10.23 1.73 8.28
C THR A 215 -8.82 1.78 7.72
N LEU A 216 -8.44 2.93 7.17
CA LEU A 216 -7.10 3.18 6.65
C LEU A 216 -6.48 4.36 7.39
N HIS A 217 -5.25 4.18 7.85
CA HIS A 217 -4.44 5.22 8.43
C HIS A 217 -3.04 5.18 7.80
N ILE A 218 -2.75 6.16 6.98
CA ILE A 218 -1.41 6.49 6.54
C ILE A 218 -0.89 7.55 7.50
N GLY A 219 0.07 7.15 8.33
CA GLY A 219 0.82 8.06 9.19
C GLY A 219 1.59 9.10 8.39
N GLU A 220 2.25 10.03 9.08
CA GLU A 220 2.97 11.10 8.40
C GLU A 220 4.12 10.55 7.54
N ALA A 221 4.03 10.79 6.23
CA ALA A 221 5.03 10.44 5.23
C ALA A 221 5.58 11.70 4.58
N ARG A 222 6.85 11.69 4.19
CA ARG A 222 7.52 12.86 3.61
C ARG A 222 7.70 12.71 2.11
N LEU A 223 7.46 13.77 1.35
CA LEU A 223 7.77 13.87 -0.07
C LEU A 223 8.53 15.19 -0.29
N GLY A 224 9.85 15.08 -0.39
CA GLY A 224 10.76 16.23 -0.42
C GLY A 224 10.60 17.12 0.83
N PRO A 225 10.40 18.45 0.67
CA PRO A 225 10.26 19.37 1.80
C PRO A 225 8.87 19.32 2.46
N SER A 226 7.93 18.53 1.93
CA SER A 226 6.56 18.41 2.42
C SER A 226 6.30 17.11 3.14
N SER A 227 5.26 17.09 3.98
CA SER A 227 4.70 15.86 4.52
C SER A 227 3.20 15.76 4.26
N PHE A 228 2.72 14.54 4.25
CA PHE A 228 1.30 14.23 4.13
C PHE A 228 0.91 13.09 5.08
N ALA A 229 -0.32 13.13 5.55
CA ALA A 229 -0.95 12.05 6.30
C ALA A 229 -2.37 11.83 5.77
N VAL A 230 -2.86 10.60 5.80
CA VAL A 230 -4.23 10.27 5.37
C VAL A 230 -4.87 9.38 6.41
N ALA A 231 -6.02 9.78 6.94
CA ALA A 231 -6.77 8.94 7.86
C ALA A 231 -8.24 8.90 7.47
N GLY A 232 -8.86 7.72 7.50
CA GLY A 232 -10.26 7.61 7.13
C GLY A 232 -10.80 6.20 7.05
N LYS A 233 -11.99 6.09 6.47
CA LYS A 233 -12.75 4.85 6.36
C LYS A 233 -13.23 4.64 4.93
N LEU A 234 -13.24 3.39 4.52
CA LEU A 234 -13.79 2.89 3.28
C LEU A 234 -14.95 1.94 3.61
N ALA A 235 -16.16 2.30 3.21
CA ALA A 235 -17.34 1.47 3.27
C ALA A 235 -17.53 0.76 1.92
N CYS A 236 -17.84 -0.53 1.97
CA CYS A 236 -17.94 -1.39 0.80
C CYS A 236 -19.39 -1.84 0.53
N GLN A 237 -20.42 -0.95 0.54
CA GLN A 237 -21.81 -1.27 0.12
C GLN A 237 -22.65 -0.07 -0.36
N PRO A 238 -23.58 -0.29 -1.32
CA PRO A 238 -23.46 -1.19 -2.48
C PRO A 238 -22.38 -0.68 -3.46
N ASP A 239 -22.03 0.60 -3.34
CA ASP A 239 -20.89 1.24 -3.98
C ASP A 239 -19.72 1.33 -3.00
N VAL A 240 -18.49 1.38 -3.53
CA VAL A 240 -17.32 1.64 -2.69
C VAL A 240 -17.23 3.14 -2.43
N VAL A 241 -17.36 3.50 -1.16
CA VAL A 241 -17.39 4.88 -0.69
C VAL A 241 -16.29 5.05 0.35
N GLY A 242 -15.51 6.14 0.25
CA GLY A 242 -14.44 6.42 1.19
C GLY A 242 -14.44 7.85 1.65
N ASP A 243 -14.22 8.07 2.94
CA ASP A 243 -14.08 9.38 3.56
C ASP A 243 -12.78 9.44 4.33
N PHE A 244 -11.90 10.34 3.90
CA PHE A 244 -10.56 10.51 4.42
C PHE A 244 -10.25 11.98 4.66
N ASN A 245 -9.44 12.23 5.67
CA ASN A 245 -8.80 13.51 5.90
C ASN A 245 -7.38 13.40 5.36
N LEU A 246 -7.07 14.19 4.34
CA LEU A 246 -5.71 14.39 3.83
C LEU A 246 -5.14 15.63 4.52
N THR A 247 -4.13 15.45 5.36
CA THR A 247 -3.36 16.55 5.94
C THR A 247 -2.10 16.73 5.13
N LEU A 248 -1.84 17.95 4.65
CA LEU A 248 -0.63 18.35 3.94
C LEU A 248 0.12 19.38 4.78
N ARG A 249 1.45 19.30 4.80
CA ARG A 249 2.33 20.27 5.49
C ARG A 249 3.46 20.71 4.57
N GLY A 250 3.85 21.98 4.63
CA GLY A 250 5.01 22.48 3.89
C GLY A 250 4.75 22.72 2.40
N LEU A 251 3.50 23.05 2.02
CA LEU A 251 3.13 23.31 0.61
C LEU A 251 3.81 24.55 0.05
N GLU A 252 4.06 25.55 0.88
CA GLU A 252 4.83 26.75 0.57
C GLU A 252 6.26 26.41 0.13
N LYS A 253 6.90 25.45 0.80
CA LYS A 253 8.25 24.98 0.45
C LYS A 253 8.26 24.26 -0.90
N ILE A 254 7.18 23.52 -1.21
CA ILE A 254 7.01 22.92 -2.54
C ILE A 254 6.82 24.02 -3.59
N ALA A 255 5.93 24.98 -3.35
CA ALA A 255 5.66 26.07 -4.29
C ALA A 255 6.94 26.88 -4.59
N ASP A 256 7.72 27.21 -3.56
CA ASP A 256 9.02 27.87 -3.70
C ASP A 256 9.97 27.02 -4.53
N SER A 257 10.06 25.71 -4.24
CA SER A 257 10.91 24.78 -5.00
C SER A 257 10.46 24.64 -6.45
N MET A 258 9.15 24.65 -6.73
CA MET A 258 8.59 24.60 -8.08
C MET A 258 8.89 25.88 -8.86
N VAL A 259 8.80 27.05 -8.22
CA VAL A 259 9.15 28.34 -8.85
C VAL A 259 10.65 28.40 -9.16
N VAL A 260 11.51 28.01 -8.20
CA VAL A 260 12.97 27.97 -8.41
C VAL A 260 13.35 26.99 -9.51
N ALA A 261 12.66 25.85 -9.60
CA ALA A 261 12.87 24.87 -10.66
C ALA A 261 12.25 25.27 -12.02
N GLY A 262 11.58 26.42 -12.12
CA GLY A 262 10.88 26.85 -13.33
C GLY A 262 9.67 26.00 -13.70
N ALA A 263 9.17 25.17 -12.77
CA ALA A 263 8.03 24.29 -12.96
C ALA A 263 6.69 24.98 -12.66
N ALA A 264 6.71 26.13 -11.98
CA ALA A 264 5.55 26.95 -11.68
C ALA A 264 5.89 28.44 -11.86
N PRO A 265 4.91 29.27 -12.25
CA PRO A 265 5.11 30.71 -12.33
C PRO A 265 5.10 31.35 -10.92
N PRO A 266 5.74 32.53 -10.71
CA PRO A 266 5.89 33.16 -9.40
C PRO A 266 4.56 33.44 -8.66
N GLU A 267 3.45 33.52 -9.37
CA GLU A 267 2.09 33.72 -8.83
C GLU A 267 1.65 32.54 -7.96
N VAL A 268 2.13 31.33 -8.22
CA VAL A 268 1.80 30.14 -7.42
C VAL A 268 2.32 30.29 -5.99
N ARG A 269 3.53 30.84 -5.84
CA ARG A 269 4.11 31.20 -4.53
C ARG A 269 3.28 32.25 -3.80
N ARG A 270 2.75 33.24 -4.52
CA ARG A 270 1.88 34.27 -3.92
C ARG A 270 0.56 33.69 -3.43
N LEU A 271 -0.03 32.76 -4.18
CA LEU A 271 -1.26 32.07 -3.79
C LEU A 271 -1.06 31.22 -2.53
N THR A 272 0.04 30.47 -2.41
CA THR A 272 0.32 29.69 -1.20
C THR A 272 0.51 30.58 0.04
N MET A 273 1.21 31.71 -0.09
CA MET A 273 1.34 32.69 0.99
C MET A 273 -0.01 33.32 1.41
N LEU A 274 -0.92 33.54 0.45
CA LEU A 274 -2.26 34.06 0.75
C LEU A 274 -3.13 33.04 1.48
N ILE A 275 -3.04 31.75 1.13
CA ILE A 275 -3.74 30.67 1.82
C ILE A 275 -3.25 30.56 3.28
N GLU A 276 -1.95 30.65 3.50
CA GLU A 276 -1.34 30.65 4.83
C GLU A 276 -1.80 31.84 5.68
N ARG A 277 -1.79 33.06 5.12
CA ARG A 277 -2.32 34.25 5.80
C ARG A 277 -3.80 34.11 6.15
N TYR A 278 -4.62 33.62 5.22
CA TYR A 278 -6.03 33.41 5.50
C TYR A 278 -6.24 32.43 6.66
N LYS A 279 -5.45 31.34 6.72
CA LYS A 279 -5.51 30.38 7.82
C LYS A 279 -5.02 30.94 9.16
N THR A 280 -3.99 31.78 9.15
CA THR A 280 -3.38 32.31 10.38
C THR A 280 -4.09 33.54 10.92
N GLN A 281 -4.67 34.38 10.04
CA GLN A 281 -5.22 35.71 10.39
C GLN A 281 -6.71 35.85 10.10
N GLY A 282 -7.35 34.91 9.38
CA GLY A 282 -8.78 34.95 9.07
C GLY A 282 -9.21 36.02 8.05
N ASN A 283 -8.30 36.85 7.53
CA ASN A 283 -8.59 37.93 6.56
C ASN A 283 -7.50 38.07 5.49
N LEU A 284 -7.90 38.48 4.27
CA LEU A 284 -7.07 38.63 3.06
C LEU A 284 -6.68 40.11 2.81
N GLU A 285 -6.07 40.80 3.77
CA GLU A 285 -5.54 42.14 3.50
C GLU A 285 -4.15 42.09 2.81
N GLN A 286 -3.94 43.02 1.88
CA GLN A 286 -2.79 43.12 0.97
C GLN A 286 -1.43 43.12 1.70
N PRO A 287 -0.34 42.74 1.01
CA PRO A 287 0.98 42.65 1.63
C PRO A 287 1.46 44.03 2.09
N SER A 288 1.64 44.22 3.40
CA SER A 288 2.53 45.26 3.90
C SER A 288 3.95 44.89 3.49
N GLU A 289 4.59 45.76 2.72
CA GLU A 289 6.04 45.75 2.48
C GLU A 289 6.76 45.83 3.82
N LYS A 290 7.11 44.69 4.39
CA LYS A 290 8.15 44.60 5.41
C LYS A 290 9.24 43.66 4.93
N THR A 291 10.28 44.29 4.40
CA THR A 291 11.63 43.74 4.28
C THR A 291 12.12 43.31 5.65
N GLY A 292 12.31 42.01 5.84
CA GLY A 292 12.92 41.44 7.02
C GLY A 292 13.31 39.99 6.73
N TYR A 293 14.55 39.80 6.27
CA TYR A 293 15.23 38.51 6.30
C TYR A 293 15.48 38.15 7.77
N GLY A 294 14.51 37.48 8.39
CA GLY A 294 14.62 36.89 9.71
C GLY A 294 14.33 35.41 9.60
N ASP A 295 15.32 34.61 9.97
CA ASP A 295 15.34 33.14 9.99
C ASP A 295 14.46 32.60 11.13
N GLU A 296 13.20 33.02 11.17
CA GLU A 296 12.16 32.37 11.96
C GLU A 296 11.55 31.31 11.06
N SER A 297 11.76 30.03 11.37
CA SER A 297 11.10 28.92 10.68
C SER A 297 9.59 29.13 10.81
N MET A 298 8.97 29.73 9.78
CA MET A 298 7.52 29.85 9.72
C MET A 298 6.93 28.45 9.95
N PRO A 299 5.94 28.32 10.85
CA PRO A 299 5.34 27.02 11.12
C PRO A 299 4.78 26.46 9.82
N ASP A 300 5.22 25.25 9.45
CA ASP A 300 4.80 24.59 8.21
C ASP A 300 3.28 24.68 8.03
N THR A 301 2.82 25.29 6.94
CA THR A 301 1.39 25.50 6.72
C THR A 301 0.70 24.15 6.66
N VAL A 302 -0.21 23.90 7.60
CA VAL A 302 -1.03 22.69 7.64
C VAL A 302 -2.28 22.93 6.81
N ILE A 303 -2.57 22.10 5.81
CA ILE A 303 -3.82 22.12 5.07
C ILE A 303 -4.52 20.78 5.24
N ASP A 304 -5.76 20.83 5.74
CA ASP A 304 -6.61 19.66 5.86
C ASP A 304 -7.63 19.69 4.72
N LEU A 305 -7.61 18.65 3.92
CA LEU A 305 -8.44 18.50 2.74
C LEU A 305 -9.31 17.25 2.89
N PRO A 306 -10.64 17.36 2.72
CA PRO A 306 -11.49 16.19 2.67
C PRO A 306 -11.22 15.42 1.37
N LEU A 307 -10.62 14.24 1.47
CA LEU A 307 -10.41 13.32 0.36
C LEU A 307 -11.53 12.27 0.38
N ARG A 308 -12.27 12.17 -0.72
CA ARG A 308 -13.44 11.29 -0.83
C ARG A 308 -13.31 10.35 -2.01
N LEU A 309 -13.75 9.11 -1.84
CA LEU A 309 -14.03 8.19 -2.93
C LEU A 309 -15.55 8.12 -3.09
N ARG A 310 -16.07 8.51 -4.26
CA ARG A 310 -17.50 8.41 -4.61
C ARG A 310 -17.61 7.98 -6.08
N ASN A 311 -18.53 7.07 -6.38
CA ASN A 311 -18.79 6.60 -7.75
C ASN A 311 -17.51 6.17 -8.50
N GLY A 312 -16.56 5.56 -7.78
CA GLY A 312 -15.27 5.13 -8.31
C GLY A 312 -14.26 6.24 -8.61
N GLN A 313 -14.51 7.48 -8.17
CA GLN A 313 -13.62 8.62 -8.39
C GLN A 313 -13.13 9.23 -7.08
N TRP A 314 -11.83 9.53 -7.05
CA TRP A 314 -11.21 10.31 -5.98
C TRP A 314 -11.54 11.79 -6.14
N MET A 315 -11.96 12.43 -5.05
CA MET A 315 -12.33 13.84 -5.00
C MET A 315 -11.62 14.53 -3.82
N ILE A 316 -11.17 15.76 -4.03
CA ILE A 316 -10.73 16.68 -2.97
C ILE A 316 -11.84 17.71 -2.79
N GLY A 317 -12.55 17.66 -1.66
CA GLY A 317 -13.80 18.39 -1.48
C GLY A 317 -14.86 17.93 -2.48
N ALA A 318 -15.23 18.83 -3.39
CA ALA A 318 -16.16 18.55 -4.49
C ALA A 318 -15.45 18.37 -5.86
N LEU A 319 -14.11 18.50 -5.90
CA LEU A 319 -13.34 18.48 -7.15
C LEU A 319 -12.77 17.08 -7.41
N PRO A 320 -13.06 16.44 -8.56
CA PRO A 320 -12.40 15.20 -8.95
C PRO A 320 -10.88 15.40 -9.09
N VAL A 321 -10.09 14.51 -8.49
CA VAL A 321 -8.61 14.57 -8.54
C VAL A 321 -8.09 14.53 -9.98
N GLY A 322 -8.76 13.77 -10.85
CA GLY A 322 -8.41 13.72 -12.27
C GLY A 322 -8.52 15.07 -12.98
N SER A 323 -9.49 15.89 -12.59
CA SER A 323 -9.68 17.24 -13.15
C SER A 323 -8.60 18.22 -12.72
N LEU A 324 -8.01 18.06 -11.53
CA LEU A 324 -6.90 18.90 -11.08
C LEU A 324 -5.66 18.74 -11.97
N LEU A 325 -5.38 17.51 -12.43
CA LEU A 325 -4.27 17.24 -13.34
C LEU A 325 -4.50 17.85 -14.74
N GLU A 326 -5.73 17.82 -15.23
CA GLU A 326 -6.11 18.46 -16.50
C GLU A 326 -6.03 19.99 -16.42
N ILE A 327 -6.47 20.58 -15.30
CA ILE A 327 -6.36 22.02 -15.04
C ILE A 327 -4.88 22.44 -14.98
N TRP A 328 -4.03 21.67 -14.30
CA TRP A 328 -2.60 21.95 -14.24
C TRP A 328 -1.92 21.88 -15.63
N ARG A 329 -2.25 20.87 -16.44
CA ARG A 329 -1.71 20.71 -17.80
C ARG A 329 -2.18 21.83 -18.73
N SER A 330 -3.48 22.15 -18.73
CA SER A 330 -4.04 23.21 -19.57
C SER A 330 -3.59 24.62 -19.16
N GLY A 331 -3.27 24.83 -17.88
CA GLY A 331 -2.64 26.07 -17.40
C GLY A 331 -1.23 26.27 -17.94
N LYS A 332 -0.48 25.19 -18.19
CA LYS A 332 0.88 25.21 -18.75
C LYS A 332 0.90 25.64 -20.23
N ASP A 333 -0.16 25.32 -20.98
CA ASP A 333 -0.30 25.73 -22.38
C ASP A 333 -0.70 27.21 -22.53
N ARG A 334 -1.30 27.80 -21.49
CA ARG A 334 -1.68 29.22 -21.49
C ARG A 334 -0.54 30.17 -21.08
N SER A 335 0.51 29.68 -20.42
CA SER A 335 1.68 30.49 -20.04
C SER A 335 2.78 30.53 -21.11
N ALA A 336 2.57 29.88 -22.26
CA ALA A 336 3.53 29.81 -23.36
C ALA A 336 3.21 30.75 -24.54
N SER A 337 2.37 31.77 -24.37
CA SER A 337 2.17 32.81 -25.38
C SER A 337 2.47 34.19 -24.78
N PRO A 338 3.48 34.92 -25.30
CA PRO A 338 3.78 36.28 -24.89
C PRO A 338 2.67 37.27 -25.28
#